data_AF-A0A7C4MLH1-F1
#
_entry.id   AF-A0A7C4MLH1-F1
#
_cell.length_a   1.000
_cell.length_b   1.000
_cell.length_c   1.000
_cell.angle_alpha   90.00
_cell.angle_beta   90.00
_cell.angle_gamma   90.00
#
_symmetry.space_group_name_H-M   'P 1'
#
loop_
_entity.id
_entity.type
_entity.pdbx_description
1 polymer ?
#
loop_
_entity_poly.entity_id
_entity_poly.type
_entity_poly.pdbx_seq_one_letter_code
_entity_poly.pdbx_strand_id
1 'polypeptide(L)'
;MYDFLPDPELEKKNNESEIFICTQCGECCHIREQKNINKQQEDAYFSYMYKSLGILYFAKLSEITINIWPEEKEELEKQAKKNNININIKPKRGFYNKKNNTFIIIDYFIDHDICPFFNHEKKQCGIYDYRPLICRSYPLLTTKTLGKCKYKKIDVNAYSSEKLPAEKLEIKTATIKNIIKELIEQGEIDTTIPPTEIFELIKKFELMNNENIKELRLK
;
A
#
# COMPACT_ATOMS: atom_id res chain seq x y z
N MET A 1 -19.33 6.70 -16.04
CA MET A 1 -17.92 7.09 -15.91
C MET A 1 -17.92 8.30 -14.99
N TYR A 2 -17.25 8.26 -13.85
CA TYR A 2 -17.23 9.39 -12.92
C TYR A 2 -16.29 10.47 -13.50
N ASP A 3 -16.78 11.71 -13.62
CA ASP A 3 -15.96 12.83 -14.08
C ASP A 3 -15.12 13.37 -12.91
N PHE A 4 -13.89 12.86 -12.78
CA PHE A 4 -12.87 13.31 -11.82
C PHE A 4 -12.26 14.65 -12.25
N LEU A 5 -13.12 15.66 -12.40
CA LEU A 5 -12.69 17.01 -12.76
C LEU A 5 -12.11 17.73 -11.53
N PRO A 6 -10.96 18.41 -11.69
CA PRO A 6 -10.34 19.19 -10.63
C PRO A 6 -11.26 20.32 -10.15
N ASP A 7 -11.01 20.83 -8.95
CA ASP A 7 -11.51 22.14 -8.56
C ASP A 7 -10.83 23.22 -9.43
N PRO A 8 -11.59 24.05 -10.18
CA PRO A 8 -11.01 25.03 -11.09
C PRO A 8 -10.16 26.09 -10.40
N GLU A 9 -10.49 26.49 -9.17
CA GLU A 9 -9.71 27.46 -8.41
C GLU A 9 -8.39 26.84 -7.94
N LEU A 10 -8.42 25.61 -7.44
CA LEU A 10 -7.21 24.90 -7.02
C LEU A 10 -6.34 24.52 -8.21
N GLU A 11 -6.92 24.20 -9.36
CA GLU A 11 -6.19 23.99 -10.61
C GLU A 11 -5.46 25.26 -11.05
N LYS A 12 -6.17 26.39 -11.11
CA LYS A 12 -5.56 27.68 -11.43
C LYS A 12 -4.42 28.01 -10.45
N LYS A 13 -4.68 27.87 -9.15
CA LYS A 13 -3.67 28.08 -8.10
C LYS A 13 -2.47 27.16 -8.27
N ASN A 14 -2.66 25.88 -8.60
CA ASN A 14 -1.55 24.96 -8.85
C ASN A 14 -0.73 25.43 -10.06
N ASN A 15 -1.38 25.78 -11.17
CA ASN A 15 -0.71 26.19 -12.40
C ASN A 15 0.12 27.47 -12.22
N GLU A 16 -0.36 28.40 -11.39
CA GLU A 16 0.32 29.66 -11.06
C GLU A 16 1.39 29.50 -9.96
N SER A 17 1.39 28.38 -9.22
CA SER A 17 2.30 28.15 -8.11
C SER A 17 3.57 27.42 -8.51
N GLU A 18 4.69 27.84 -7.94
CA GLU A 18 5.96 27.11 -7.99
C GLU A 18 5.89 25.80 -7.19
N ILE A 19 4.99 25.69 -6.21
CA ILE A 19 4.80 24.47 -5.42
C ILE A 19 3.56 23.69 -5.85
N PHE A 20 3.56 22.39 -5.57
CA PHE A 20 2.43 21.51 -5.80
C PHE A 20 1.26 21.86 -4.86
N ILE A 21 0.07 21.93 -5.45
CA ILE A 21 -1.20 22.10 -4.73
C ILE A 21 -2.16 21.00 -5.20
N CYS A 22 -2.64 20.17 -4.29
CA CYS A 22 -3.64 19.15 -4.64
C CYS A 22 -4.94 19.80 -5.13
N THR A 23 -5.39 19.45 -6.33
CA THR A 23 -6.62 20.00 -6.95
C THR A 23 -7.90 19.27 -6.55
N GLN A 24 -7.79 18.32 -5.62
CA GLN A 24 -8.91 17.53 -5.08
C GLN A 24 -9.76 16.81 -6.15
N CYS A 25 -9.17 16.50 -7.32
CA CYS A 25 -9.88 15.83 -8.41
C CYS A 25 -10.35 14.39 -8.08
N GLY A 26 -9.72 13.73 -7.10
CA GLY A 26 -10.06 12.35 -6.72
C GLY A 26 -9.37 11.27 -7.55
N GLU A 27 -8.55 11.62 -8.55
CA GLU A 27 -7.80 10.65 -9.38
C GLU A 27 -6.96 9.68 -8.56
N CYS A 28 -6.31 10.16 -7.50
CA CYS A 28 -5.52 9.31 -6.60
C CYS A 28 -6.37 8.35 -5.76
N CYS A 29 -7.69 8.49 -5.74
CA CYS A 29 -8.63 7.59 -5.06
C CYS A 29 -9.13 6.47 -5.97
N HIS A 30 -8.83 6.50 -7.27
CA HIS A 30 -9.20 5.47 -8.25
C HIS A 30 -7.95 4.67 -8.65
N ILE A 31 -7.68 3.60 -7.90
CA ILE A 31 -6.35 2.97 -7.89
C ILE A 31 -6.36 1.61 -8.60
N ARG A 32 -7.54 1.00 -8.76
CA ARG A 32 -7.64 -0.27 -9.48
C ARG A 32 -7.57 -0.05 -10.99
N GLU A 33 -6.37 0.28 -11.47
CA GLU A 33 -6.03 0.12 -12.87
C GLU A 33 -5.85 -1.37 -13.18
N GLN A 34 -6.39 -1.82 -14.31
CA GLN A 34 -6.14 -3.18 -14.79
C GLN A 34 -4.65 -3.32 -15.09
N LYS A 35 -3.92 -3.96 -14.17
CA LYS A 35 -2.54 -4.38 -14.47
C LYS A 35 -2.61 -5.38 -15.60
N ASN A 36 -2.02 -5.03 -16.75
CA ASN A 36 -1.82 -5.95 -17.87
C ASN A 36 -0.73 -6.97 -17.53
N ILE A 37 -0.98 -7.79 -16.50
CA ILE A 37 -0.12 -8.89 -16.08
C ILE A 37 -0.92 -10.17 -16.16
N ASN A 38 -0.37 -11.18 -16.85
CA ASN A 38 -1.00 -12.50 -16.88
C ASN A 38 -0.58 -13.33 -15.66
N LYS A 39 -1.29 -14.44 -15.41
CA LYS A 39 -1.03 -15.31 -14.27
C LYS A 39 0.42 -15.81 -14.20
N GLN A 40 1.02 -16.18 -15.32
CA GLN A 40 2.39 -16.69 -15.35
C GLN A 40 3.42 -15.62 -14.92
N GLN A 41 3.22 -14.37 -15.36
CA GLN A 41 4.06 -13.26 -14.97
C GLN A 41 3.90 -12.91 -13.48
N GLU A 42 2.68 -12.99 -12.97
CA GLU A 42 2.37 -12.80 -11.55
C GLU A 42 3.04 -13.89 -10.68
N ASP A 43 2.87 -15.17 -11.05
CA ASP A 43 3.50 -16.30 -10.36
C ASP A 43 5.03 -16.20 -10.38
N ALA A 44 5.62 -15.77 -11.50
CA ALA A 44 7.06 -15.52 -11.61
C ALA A 44 7.51 -14.38 -10.69
N TYR A 45 6.73 -13.29 -10.60
CA TYR A 45 7.01 -12.18 -9.70
C TYR A 45 6.94 -12.60 -8.24
N PHE A 46 5.90 -13.33 -7.82
CA PHE A 46 5.78 -13.83 -6.46
C PHE A 46 6.89 -14.81 -6.10
N SER A 47 7.25 -15.70 -7.02
CA SER A 47 8.38 -16.63 -6.85
C SER A 47 9.71 -15.89 -6.67
N TYR A 48 9.95 -14.83 -7.45
CA TYR A 48 11.13 -13.98 -7.30
C TYR A 48 11.15 -13.30 -5.93
N MET A 49 10.03 -12.67 -5.52
CA MET A 49 9.93 -11.99 -4.24
C MET A 49 10.17 -12.92 -3.05
N TYR A 50 9.69 -14.16 -3.14
CA TYR A 50 9.95 -15.18 -2.14
C TYR A 50 11.42 -15.62 -2.11
N LYS A 51 12.02 -15.95 -3.25
CA LYS A 51 13.43 -16.40 -3.29
C LYS A 51 14.40 -15.32 -2.84
N SER A 52 14.13 -14.06 -3.20
CA SER A 52 15.03 -12.95 -2.88
C SER A 52 14.84 -12.42 -1.46
N LEU A 53 13.62 -12.42 -0.93
CA LEU A 53 13.28 -11.73 0.33
C LEU A 53 12.42 -12.56 1.29
N GLY A 54 12.07 -13.80 0.95
CA GLY A 54 11.15 -14.63 1.74
C GLY A 54 9.73 -14.05 1.83
N ILE A 55 9.39 -13.11 0.95
CA ILE A 55 8.10 -12.42 0.97
C ILE A 55 7.05 -13.26 0.25
N LEU A 56 5.97 -13.52 0.95
CA LEU A 56 4.73 -14.11 0.46
C LEU A 56 3.73 -13.00 0.13
N TYR A 57 3.01 -13.16 -0.97
CA TYR A 57 1.86 -12.34 -1.33
C TYR A 57 0.58 -13.13 -1.03
N PHE A 58 -0.34 -12.52 -0.29
CA PHE A 58 -1.62 -13.12 0.09
C PHE A 58 -2.78 -12.70 -0.83
N ALA A 59 -2.53 -11.74 -1.72
CA ALA A 59 -3.52 -11.22 -2.65
C ALA A 59 -2.91 -11.09 -4.06
N LYS A 60 -3.77 -11.16 -5.07
CA LYS A 60 -3.36 -10.97 -6.47
C LYS A 60 -2.96 -9.53 -6.71
N LEU A 61 -2.03 -9.29 -7.62
CA LEU A 61 -1.58 -7.95 -7.98
C LEU A 61 -2.72 -7.08 -8.52
N SER A 62 -3.72 -7.69 -9.15
CA SER A 62 -4.93 -7.01 -9.65
C SER A 62 -5.87 -6.52 -8.55
N GLU A 63 -5.82 -7.11 -7.36
CA GLU A 63 -6.67 -6.76 -6.22
C GLU A 63 -6.06 -5.64 -5.37
N ILE A 64 -4.72 -5.60 -5.30
CA ILE A 64 -3.94 -4.70 -4.45
C ILE A 64 -4.04 -3.24 -4.92
N THR A 65 -4.52 -2.36 -4.03
CA THR A 65 -4.70 -0.91 -4.27
C THR A 65 -3.76 -0.06 -3.39
N ILE A 66 -4.28 0.60 -2.35
CA ILE A 66 -3.56 1.44 -1.40
C ILE A 66 -2.80 0.54 -0.43
N ASN A 67 -1.49 0.66 -0.42
CA ASN A 67 -0.68 0.03 0.61
C ASN A 67 -0.84 0.76 1.94
N ILE A 68 -1.13 0.04 3.01
CA ILE A 68 -1.22 0.59 4.36
C ILE A 68 -0.43 -0.27 5.35
N TRP A 69 0.23 0.39 6.30
CA TRP A 69 0.97 -0.29 7.35
C TRP A 69 0.04 -0.77 8.49
N PRO A 70 0.46 -1.72 9.34
CA PRO A 70 -0.36 -2.21 10.45
C PRO A 70 -0.90 -1.10 11.37
N GLU A 71 -0.08 -0.10 11.68
CA GLU A 71 -0.52 1.02 12.53
C GLU A 71 -1.54 1.93 11.81
N GLU A 72 -1.46 2.01 10.49
CA GLU A 72 -2.41 2.77 9.67
C GLU A 72 -3.73 2.03 9.49
N LYS A 73 -3.70 0.70 9.42
CA LYS A 73 -4.90 -0.13 9.40
C LYS A 73 -5.77 0.17 10.63
N GLU A 74 -5.20 0.19 11.83
CA GLU A 74 -5.95 0.47 13.06
C GLU A 74 -6.60 1.85 13.04
N GLU A 75 -5.85 2.87 12.61
CA GLU A 75 -6.38 4.23 12.53
C GLU A 75 -7.49 4.32 11.45
N LEU A 76 -7.32 3.65 10.31
CA LEU A 76 -8.34 3.62 9.26
C LEU A 76 -9.62 2.90 9.72
N GLU A 77 -9.52 1.78 10.42
CA GLU A 77 -10.67 1.06 10.99
C GLU A 77 -11.43 1.94 11.99
N LYS A 78 -10.70 2.69 12.83
CA LYS A 78 -11.28 3.67 13.75
C LYS A 78 -12.00 4.80 13.01
N GLN A 79 -11.41 5.36 11.97
CA GLN A 79 -12.05 6.40 11.16
C GLN A 79 -13.25 5.86 10.40
N ALA A 80 -13.19 4.64 9.88
CA ALA A 80 -14.31 4.00 9.21
C ALA A 80 -15.50 3.82 10.15
N LYS A 81 -15.25 3.31 11.37
CA LYS A 81 -16.29 3.19 12.40
C LYS A 81 -16.89 4.55 12.79
N LYS A 82 -16.05 5.58 12.97
CA LYS A 82 -16.51 6.94 13.32
C LYS A 82 -17.42 7.54 12.25
N ASN A 83 -17.15 7.25 10.98
CA ASN A 83 -17.88 7.82 9.85
C ASN A 83 -18.96 6.88 9.28
N ASN A 84 -19.22 5.74 9.92
CA ASN A 84 -20.12 4.68 9.40
C ASN A 84 -19.79 4.25 7.96
N ILE A 85 -18.50 4.16 7.64
CA ILE A 85 -18.00 3.70 6.35
C ILE A 85 -17.66 2.22 6.47
N ASN A 86 -18.15 1.39 5.55
CA ASN A 86 -17.72 0.00 5.45
C ASN A 86 -16.38 -0.05 4.69
N ILE A 87 -15.35 -0.62 5.31
CA ILE A 87 -14.05 -0.84 4.68
C ILE A 87 -13.66 -2.30 4.76
N ASN A 88 -12.99 -2.78 3.70
CA ASN A 88 -12.45 -4.13 3.65
C ASN A 88 -10.92 -4.03 3.58
N ILE A 89 -10.24 -4.37 4.67
CA ILE A 89 -8.78 -4.37 4.72
C ILE A 89 -8.28 -5.81 4.71
N LYS A 90 -7.40 -6.12 3.76
CA LYS A 90 -6.84 -7.47 3.59
C LYS A 90 -5.32 -7.48 3.74
N PRO A 91 -4.74 -8.54 4.32
CA PRO A 91 -3.30 -8.76 4.30
C PRO A 91 -2.79 -8.74 2.86
N LYS A 92 -1.70 -8.02 2.62
CA LYS A 92 -1.09 -7.91 1.30
C LYS A 92 0.12 -8.82 1.19
N ARG A 93 1.07 -8.64 2.10
CA ARG A 93 2.35 -9.37 2.12
C ARG A 93 2.76 -9.72 3.53
N GLY A 94 3.54 -10.78 3.64
CA GLY A 94 4.16 -11.21 4.88
C GLY A 94 5.29 -12.17 4.63
N PHE A 95 5.81 -12.76 5.69
CA PHE A 95 6.76 -13.87 5.62
C PHE A 95 6.43 -14.89 6.70
N TYR A 96 6.82 -16.13 6.46
CA TYR A 96 6.69 -17.20 7.43
C TYR A 96 7.97 -17.31 8.25
N ASN A 97 7.86 -17.14 9.57
CA ASN A 97 8.95 -17.38 10.51
C ASN A 97 8.86 -18.84 10.99
N LYS A 98 9.81 -19.67 10.54
CA LYS A 98 9.79 -21.10 10.84
C LYS A 98 10.20 -21.42 12.28
N LYS A 99 10.99 -20.55 12.92
CA LYS A 99 11.50 -20.75 14.29
C LYS A 99 10.37 -20.75 15.32
N ASN A 100 9.38 -19.88 15.14
CA ASN A 100 8.25 -19.74 16.05
C ASN A 100 6.92 -20.21 15.44
N ASN A 101 6.94 -20.75 14.21
CA ASN A 101 5.75 -21.19 13.47
C ASN A 101 4.69 -20.07 13.38
N THR A 102 5.12 -18.85 13.02
CA THR A 102 4.21 -17.70 12.86
C THR A 102 4.30 -17.08 11.48
N PHE A 103 3.19 -16.52 11.00
CA PHE A 103 3.22 -15.58 9.89
C PHE A 103 3.32 -14.17 10.42
N ILE A 104 4.22 -13.39 9.82
CA ILE A 104 4.38 -11.98 10.14
C ILE A 104 3.91 -11.17 8.93
N ILE A 105 2.80 -10.45 9.09
CA ILE A 105 2.23 -9.55 8.08
C ILE A 105 3.06 -8.26 8.06
N ILE A 106 3.55 -7.90 6.88
CA ILE A 106 4.32 -6.68 6.65
C ILE A 106 3.38 -5.50 6.41
N ASP A 107 2.42 -5.70 5.49
CA ASP A 107 1.52 -4.65 5.06
C ASP A 107 0.16 -5.19 4.60
N TYR A 108 -0.79 -4.27 4.53
CA TYR A 108 -2.18 -4.50 4.17
C TYR A 108 -2.57 -3.65 2.95
N PHE A 109 -3.74 -3.92 2.40
CA PHE A 109 -4.38 -3.04 1.43
C PHE A 109 -5.86 -2.90 1.70
N ILE A 110 -6.46 -1.82 1.21
CA ILE A 110 -7.90 -1.58 1.29
C ILE A 110 -8.54 -2.09 -0.01
N ASP A 111 -9.29 -3.18 0.04
CA ASP A 111 -9.92 -3.80 -1.12
C ASP A 111 -11.11 -2.97 -1.63
N HIS A 112 -10.86 -2.08 -2.60
CA HIS A 112 -11.84 -1.21 -3.23
C HIS A 112 -11.43 -0.80 -4.65
N ASP A 113 -12.39 -0.41 -5.49
CA ASP A 113 -12.10 0.22 -6.79
C ASP A 113 -11.87 1.74 -6.62
N ILE A 114 -12.74 2.37 -5.82
CA ILE A 114 -12.67 3.77 -5.42
C ILE A 114 -12.57 3.86 -3.90
N CYS A 115 -11.66 4.71 -3.40
CA CYS A 115 -11.42 4.84 -1.97
C CYS A 115 -12.72 5.12 -1.20
N PRO A 116 -13.08 4.29 -0.21
CA PRO A 116 -14.35 4.41 0.51
C PRO A 116 -14.46 5.68 1.37
N PHE A 117 -13.33 6.36 1.60
CA PHE A 117 -13.29 7.64 2.30
C PHE A 117 -13.43 8.86 1.39
N PHE A 118 -13.52 8.68 0.08
CA PHE A 118 -13.71 9.79 -0.85
C PHE A 118 -15.21 10.16 -0.94
N ASN A 119 -15.53 11.40 -0.58
CA ASN A 119 -16.87 11.94 -0.78
C ASN A 119 -16.99 12.48 -2.21
N HIS A 120 -17.77 11.78 -3.04
CA HIS A 120 -17.96 12.13 -4.44
C HIS A 120 -18.69 13.46 -4.66
N GLU A 121 -19.67 13.78 -3.82
CA GLU A 121 -20.47 15.00 -3.95
C GLU A 121 -19.62 16.24 -3.63
N LYS A 122 -18.83 16.16 -2.56
CA LYS A 122 -17.97 17.24 -2.09
C LYS A 122 -16.59 17.24 -2.74
N LYS A 123 -16.26 16.19 -3.51
CA LYS A 123 -14.93 15.93 -4.08
C LYS A 123 -13.80 16.01 -3.05
N GLN A 124 -14.03 15.45 -1.86
CA GLN A 124 -13.13 15.60 -0.72
C GLN A 124 -12.85 14.28 -0.03
N CYS A 125 -11.63 14.11 0.48
CA CYS A 125 -11.29 12.98 1.34
C CYS A 125 -11.84 13.23 2.75
N GLY A 126 -12.76 12.38 3.21
CA GLY A 126 -13.37 12.47 4.55
C GLY A 126 -12.40 12.20 5.70
N ILE A 127 -11.18 11.73 5.41
CA ILE A 127 -10.13 11.46 6.39
C ILE A 127 -8.82 12.17 6.03
N TYR A 128 -8.89 13.37 5.44
CA TYR A 128 -7.72 14.05 4.85
C TYR A 128 -6.48 14.08 5.76
N ASP A 129 -6.66 14.32 7.06
CA ASP A 129 -5.55 14.38 8.02
C ASP A 129 -5.04 13.00 8.47
N TYR A 130 -5.90 11.97 8.38
CA TYR A 130 -5.62 10.58 8.74
C TYR A 130 -5.29 9.71 7.53
N ARG A 131 -5.04 10.33 6.37
CA ARG A 131 -4.67 9.61 5.15
C ARG A 131 -3.43 8.73 5.39
N PRO A 132 -3.39 7.52 4.80
CA PRO A 132 -2.20 6.68 4.83
C PRO A 132 -0.98 7.42 4.30
N LEU A 133 0.21 6.98 4.71
CA LEU A 133 1.49 7.55 4.34
C LEU A 133 1.62 7.61 2.83
N ILE A 134 1.27 6.53 2.12
CA ILE A 134 1.28 6.50 0.65
C ILE A 134 0.36 7.57 0.03
N CYS A 135 -0.79 7.86 0.64
CA CYS A 135 -1.70 8.90 0.18
C CYS A 135 -1.20 10.31 0.51
N ARG A 136 -0.49 10.50 1.63
CA ARG A 136 0.15 11.77 2.02
C ARG A 136 1.41 12.08 1.21
N SER A 137 2.10 11.04 0.72
CA SER A 137 3.26 11.16 -0.16
C SER A 137 2.89 11.46 -1.62
N TYR A 138 1.61 11.37 -1.99
CA TYR A 138 1.18 11.60 -3.37
C TYR A 138 1.26 13.10 -3.73
N PRO A 139 1.83 13.49 -4.89
CA PRO A 139 2.22 12.65 -6.02
C PRO A 139 3.73 12.39 -6.13
N LEU A 140 4.51 12.63 -5.07
CA LEU A 140 5.97 12.43 -5.06
C LEU A 140 6.42 10.97 -5.21
N LEU A 141 5.49 10.03 -5.09
CA LEU A 141 5.78 8.63 -5.27
C LEU A 141 6.16 8.32 -6.71
N THR A 142 7.31 7.67 -6.90
CA THR A 142 7.73 7.11 -8.18
C THR A 142 6.96 5.83 -8.56
N THR A 143 6.05 5.39 -7.69
CA THR A 143 5.34 4.12 -7.85
C THR A 143 4.23 4.23 -8.90
N LYS A 144 4.17 3.27 -9.82
CA LYS A 144 3.10 3.17 -10.84
C LYS A 144 1.73 2.81 -10.24
N THR A 145 1.63 2.69 -8.92
CA THR A 145 0.47 2.09 -8.25
C THR A 145 -0.63 3.10 -7.96
N LEU A 146 -0.31 4.37 -7.77
CA LEU A 146 -1.30 5.44 -7.70
C LEU A 146 -1.40 6.12 -9.07
N GLY A 147 -2.62 6.35 -9.56
CA GLY A 147 -2.89 6.99 -10.85
C GLY A 147 -2.03 8.23 -11.04
N LYS A 148 -1.42 8.39 -12.22
CA LYS A 148 -0.46 9.48 -12.50
C LYS A 148 -1.14 10.83 -12.27
N CYS A 149 -0.64 11.66 -11.36
CA CYS A 149 -1.14 13.02 -11.21
C CYS A 149 -0.70 13.86 -12.41
N LYS A 150 -1.65 14.41 -13.19
CA LYS A 150 -1.32 15.36 -14.27
C LYS A 150 -0.80 16.71 -13.75
N TYR A 151 -1.11 17.07 -12.50
CA TYR A 151 -0.68 18.32 -11.85
C TYR A 151 0.63 18.18 -11.06
N LYS A 152 1.31 17.03 -11.16
CA LYS A 152 2.60 16.83 -10.49
C LYS A 152 3.62 17.84 -11.01
N LYS A 153 4.42 18.38 -10.10
CA LYS A 153 5.59 19.19 -10.46
C LYS A 153 6.75 18.26 -10.88
N ILE A 154 7.55 18.69 -11.84
CA ILE A 154 8.70 17.90 -12.32
C ILE A 154 9.81 17.92 -11.28
N ASP A 155 10.06 19.07 -10.67
CA ASP A 155 11.05 19.24 -9.60
C ASP A 155 10.50 18.74 -8.26
N VAL A 156 11.22 17.81 -7.62
CA VAL A 156 10.89 17.33 -6.27
C VAL A 156 10.93 18.46 -5.23
N ASN A 157 11.72 19.52 -5.47
CA ASN A 157 11.79 20.65 -4.57
C ASN A 157 10.51 21.48 -4.54
N ALA A 158 9.69 21.40 -5.59
CA ALA A 158 8.40 22.04 -5.71
C ALA A 158 7.29 21.36 -4.88
N TYR A 159 7.62 20.53 -3.90
CA TYR A 159 6.65 19.87 -3.02
C TYR A 159 6.87 20.30 -1.59
N SER A 160 5.79 20.62 -0.89
CA SER A 160 5.85 21.13 0.49
C SER A 160 5.53 20.01 1.47
N SER A 161 4.26 19.65 1.58
CA SER A 161 3.75 18.68 2.56
C SER A 161 4.05 17.23 2.23
N GLU A 162 4.28 16.90 0.96
CA GLU A 162 4.36 15.52 0.48
C GLU A 162 5.76 14.90 0.70
N LYS A 163 6.81 15.73 0.80
CA LYS A 163 8.22 15.28 0.92
C LYS A 163 8.44 14.44 2.16
N LEU A 164 8.08 14.99 3.31
CA LEU A 164 8.30 14.34 4.60
C LEU A 164 7.58 12.98 4.70
N PRO A 165 6.29 12.84 4.30
CA PRO A 165 5.65 11.55 4.14
C PRO A 165 6.39 10.59 3.18
N ALA A 166 6.85 11.08 2.03
CA ALA A 166 7.57 10.25 1.04
C ALA A 166 8.90 9.72 1.61
N GLU A 167 9.70 10.57 2.24
CA GLU A 167 10.94 10.17 2.93
C GLU A 167 10.66 9.15 4.04
N LYS A 168 9.61 9.38 4.85
CA LYS A 168 9.18 8.40 5.88
C LYS A 168 8.81 7.05 5.26
N LEU A 169 8.16 7.04 4.10
CA LEU A 169 7.80 5.80 3.41
C LEU A 169 9.04 5.04 2.92
N GLU A 170 10.03 5.75 2.38
CA GLU A 170 11.30 5.18 1.95
C GLU A 170 12.08 4.60 3.14
N ILE A 171 12.21 5.35 4.22
CA ILE A 171 12.84 4.90 5.47
C ILE A 171 12.13 3.63 5.97
N LYS A 172 10.80 3.66 6.09
CA LYS A 172 10.01 2.51 6.58
C LYS A 172 10.22 1.27 5.70
N THR A 173 10.26 1.46 4.38
CA THR A 173 10.54 0.39 3.41
C THR A 173 11.95 -0.17 3.56
N ALA A 174 12.96 0.69 3.75
CA ALA A 174 14.34 0.28 3.95
C ALA A 174 14.52 -0.49 5.27
N THR A 175 13.91 -0.02 6.37
CA THR A 175 13.93 -0.70 7.67
C THR A 175 13.37 -2.11 7.57
N ILE A 176 12.22 -2.30 6.92
CA ILE A 176 11.60 -3.63 6.75
C ILE A 176 12.50 -4.55 5.94
N LYS A 177 13.11 -4.05 4.86
CA LYS A 177 14.06 -4.84 4.06
C LYS A 177 15.25 -5.32 4.90
N ASN A 178 15.79 -4.46 5.77
CA ASN A 178 16.88 -4.83 6.65
C ASN A 178 16.46 -5.90 7.68
N ILE A 179 15.29 -5.72 8.32
CA ILE A 179 14.75 -6.72 9.27
C ILE A 179 14.59 -8.08 8.59
N ILE A 180 13.99 -8.11 7.39
CA ILE A 180 13.82 -9.36 6.64
C ILE A 180 15.17 -10.00 6.31
N LYS A 181 16.14 -9.20 5.89
CA LYS A 181 17.49 -9.68 5.58
C LYS A 181 18.15 -10.33 6.80
N GLU A 182 18.09 -9.67 7.95
CA GLU A 182 18.61 -10.21 9.22
C GLU A 182 17.93 -11.53 9.60
N LEU A 183 16.60 -11.63 9.46
CA LEU A 183 15.85 -12.85 9.74
C LEU A 183 16.19 -14.01 8.78
N ILE A 184 16.51 -13.70 7.52
CA ILE A 184 17.02 -14.69 6.55
C ILE A 184 18.41 -15.17 6.98
N GLU A 185 19.32 -14.25 7.32
CA GLU A 185 20.69 -14.58 7.78
C GLU A 185 20.69 -15.42 9.06
N GLN A 186 19.71 -15.20 9.94
CA GLN A 186 19.48 -16.00 11.15
C GLN A 186 18.79 -17.34 10.88
N GLY A 187 18.40 -17.62 9.62
CA GLY A 187 17.69 -18.83 9.24
C GLY A 187 16.26 -18.92 9.76
N GLU A 188 15.66 -17.80 10.18
CA GLU A 188 14.26 -17.75 10.65
C GLU A 188 13.26 -17.72 9.48
N ILE A 189 13.69 -17.22 8.32
CA ILE A 189 12.93 -17.21 7.07
C ILE A 189 13.61 -18.16 6.08
N ASP A 190 12.84 -19.07 5.48
CA ASP A 190 13.36 -20.04 4.53
C ASP A 190 13.11 -19.62 3.08
N THR A 191 14.10 -19.02 2.43
CA THR A 191 13.96 -18.59 1.02
C THR A 191 14.21 -19.72 0.01
N THR A 192 14.52 -20.93 0.49
CA THR A 192 14.88 -22.08 -0.37
C THR A 192 13.67 -22.94 -0.75
N ILE A 193 12.51 -22.69 -0.13
CA ILE A 193 11.27 -23.43 -0.41
C ILE A 193 10.93 -23.32 -1.92
N PRO A 194 10.66 -24.46 -2.59
CA PRO A 194 10.32 -24.47 -4.00
C PRO A 194 9.06 -23.62 -4.29
N PRO A 195 9.00 -22.92 -5.43
CA PRO A 195 7.79 -22.16 -5.81
C PRO A 195 6.49 -22.97 -5.77
N THR A 196 6.55 -24.27 -6.07
CA THR A 196 5.41 -25.19 -6.01
C THR A 196 4.83 -25.35 -4.61
N GLU A 197 5.66 -25.18 -3.57
CA GLU A 197 5.27 -25.34 -2.16
C GLU A 197 4.89 -24.01 -1.50
N ILE A 198 5.15 -22.87 -2.15
CA ILE A 198 4.71 -21.54 -1.69
C ILE A 198 3.18 -21.51 -1.49
N PHE A 199 2.42 -22.15 -2.37
CA PHE A 199 0.96 -22.23 -2.26
C PHE A 199 0.51 -22.95 -0.98
N GLU A 200 1.25 -23.95 -0.52
CA GLU A 200 0.94 -24.66 0.72
C GLU A 200 1.21 -23.78 1.94
N LEU A 201 2.22 -22.91 1.90
CA LEU A 201 2.40 -21.88 2.93
C LEU A 201 1.24 -20.88 2.95
N ILE A 202 0.75 -20.45 1.79
CA ILE A 202 -0.41 -19.54 1.71
C ILE A 202 -1.67 -20.21 2.27
N LYS A 203 -1.96 -21.47 1.89
CA LYS A 203 -3.07 -22.23 2.48
C LYS A 203 -2.91 -22.42 3.99
N LYS A 204 -1.69 -22.67 4.46
CA LYS A 204 -1.39 -22.75 5.90
C LYS A 204 -1.74 -21.45 6.61
N PHE A 205 -1.45 -20.30 6.01
CA PHE A 205 -1.87 -19.00 6.54
C PHE A 205 -3.39 -18.88 6.66
N GLU A 206 -4.14 -19.29 5.64
CA GLU A 206 -5.63 -19.23 5.64
C GLU A 206 -6.25 -20.13 6.73
N LEU A 207 -5.58 -21.22 7.10
CA LEU A 207 -6.03 -22.17 8.12
C LEU A 207 -5.50 -21.86 9.53
N MET A 208 -4.65 -20.86 9.68
CA MET A 208 -4.00 -20.56 10.97
C MET A 208 -4.91 -19.78 11.91
N ASN A 209 -4.84 -20.13 13.19
CA ASN A 209 -5.44 -19.33 14.25
C ASN A 209 -4.75 -17.97 14.40
N ASN A 210 -5.51 -16.96 14.83
CA ASN A 210 -5.02 -15.58 15.00
C ASN A 210 -3.77 -15.45 15.88
N GLU A 211 -3.55 -16.36 16.85
CA GLU A 211 -2.36 -16.34 17.72
C GLU A 211 -1.04 -16.59 16.96
N ASN A 212 -1.12 -17.27 15.81
CA ASN A 212 0.04 -17.56 14.96
C ASN A 212 0.26 -16.50 13.87
N ILE A 213 -0.58 -15.46 13.84
CA ILE A 213 -0.47 -14.35 12.89
C ILE A 213 -0.08 -13.10 13.67
N LYS A 214 1.08 -12.55 13.34
CA LYS A 214 1.63 -11.33 13.94
C LYS A 214 1.76 -10.25 12.89
N GLU A 215 1.83 -9.00 13.34
CA GLU A 215 2.08 -7.85 12.48
C GLU A 215 3.48 -7.30 12.73
N LEU A 216 4.21 -6.97 11.66
CA LEU A 216 5.47 -6.27 11.77
C LEU A 216 5.19 -4.79 12.04
N ARG A 217 5.32 -4.38 13.31
CA ARG A 217 5.16 -2.99 13.71
C ARG A 217 6.50 -2.30 13.86
N LEU A 218 6.62 -1.13 13.24
CA LEU A 218 7.81 -0.29 13.37
C LEU A 218 7.51 0.81 14.38
N LYS A 219 8.32 0.85 15.45
CA LYS A 219 8.25 1.88 16.50
C LYS A 219 8.72 3.23 15.97
#